data_AF-A0A2K6C7M8-F1
#
_entry.id   AF-A0A2K6C7M8-F1
#
_cell.length_a   1.000
_cell.length_b   1.000
_cell.length_c   1.000
_cell.angle_alpha   90.00
_cell.angle_beta   90.00
_cell.angle_gamma   90.00
#
_symmetry.space_group_name_H-M   'P 1'
#
loop_
_entity.id
_entity.type
_entity.pdbx_description
1 polymer ?
#
loop_
_entity_poly.entity_id
_entity_poly.type
_entity_poly.pdbx_seq_one_letter_code
_entity_poly.pdbx_strand_id
1 'polypeptide(L)'
;METGARRRPQLLPLLLLLCGGCPRAGGCNETGLLERLPLCGKAFADMMGKVDVWKWCNLSEFIVYYESFTNCTEMEANIVGCYWPNPLAQGFITGIHRQFFSNCTLDKVHLEDPPDEVLIPLIIIPVVLTVAMAGLVVWRSKRTDTLL
;
A
#
# COMPACT_ATOMS: atom_id res chain seq x y z
N MET A 1 -13.41 -43.18 -32.61
CA MET A 1 -12.55 -42.37 -31.71
C MET A 1 -12.75 -40.92 -32.12
N GLU A 2 -13.62 -40.24 -31.39
CA GLU A 2 -13.99 -38.84 -31.58
C GLU A 2 -12.89 -37.96 -30.98
N THR A 3 -12.28 -37.07 -31.76
CA THR A 3 -11.48 -35.96 -31.23
C THR A 3 -11.94 -34.67 -31.91
N GLY A 4 -12.87 -33.99 -31.23
CA GLY A 4 -13.50 -32.77 -31.72
C GLY A 4 -12.53 -31.61 -31.88
N ALA A 5 -12.65 -30.92 -33.01
CA ALA A 5 -11.97 -29.65 -33.29
C ALA A 5 -12.47 -28.55 -32.34
N ARG A 6 -11.67 -28.19 -31.33
CA ARG A 6 -11.94 -27.01 -30.49
C ARG A 6 -11.56 -25.74 -31.26
N ARG A 7 -12.54 -25.11 -31.89
CA ARG A 7 -12.44 -23.80 -32.55
C ARG A 7 -11.93 -22.78 -31.52
N ARG A 8 -10.66 -22.37 -31.60
CA ARG A 8 -10.07 -21.30 -30.78
C ARG A 8 -10.87 -20.01 -31.04
N PRO A 9 -11.50 -19.40 -30.02
CA PRO A 9 -12.21 -18.15 -30.21
C PRO A 9 -11.17 -17.06 -30.54
N GLN A 10 -11.36 -16.37 -31.67
CA GLN A 10 -10.48 -15.32 -32.18
C GLN A 10 -10.63 -13.99 -31.42
N LEU A 11 -10.70 -14.04 -30.08
CA LEU A 11 -10.81 -12.85 -29.24
C LEU A 11 -9.46 -12.36 -28.69
N LEU A 12 -8.38 -13.13 -28.86
CA LEU A 12 -7.04 -12.72 -28.43
C LEU A 12 -6.43 -11.48 -29.13
N PRO A 13 -6.71 -11.13 -30.40
CA PRO A 13 -6.02 -10.01 -31.02
C PRO A 13 -6.55 -8.66 -30.52
N LEU A 14 -7.78 -8.59 -29.98
CA LEU A 14 -8.39 -7.33 -29.57
C LEU A 14 -7.86 -6.80 -28.22
N LEU A 15 -7.38 -7.67 -27.32
CA LEU A 15 -6.80 -7.25 -26.05
C LEU A 15 -5.41 -6.61 -26.18
N LEU A 16 -4.70 -6.85 -27.29
CA LEU A 16 -3.38 -6.26 -27.54
C LEU A 16 -3.45 -4.78 -27.93
N LEU A 17 -4.61 -4.28 -28.37
CA LEU A 17 -4.79 -2.90 -28.83
C LEU A 17 -5.02 -1.88 -27.71
N LEU A 18 -5.31 -2.32 -26.48
CA LEU A 18 -5.52 -1.43 -25.33
C LEU A 18 -4.25 -1.17 -24.51
N CYS A 19 -3.18 -1.94 -24.73
CA CYS A 19 -1.89 -1.68 -24.14
C CYS A 19 -1.09 -0.84 -25.14
N GLY A 20 -1.31 0.48 -25.12
CA GLY A 20 -0.45 1.44 -25.80
C GLY A 20 1.00 1.02 -25.53
N GLY A 21 1.74 0.78 -26.62
CA GLY A 21 2.94 -0.05 -26.61
C GLY A 21 3.79 0.15 -25.35
N CYS A 22 4.01 -0.93 -24.61
CA CYS A 22 4.99 -0.92 -23.54
C CYS A 22 6.30 -0.41 -24.19
N PRO A 23 6.87 0.72 -23.74
CA PRO A 23 8.13 1.18 -24.29
C PRO A 23 9.10 0.01 -24.22
N ARG A 24 9.85 -0.23 -25.30
CA ARG A 24 10.94 -1.20 -25.30
C ARG A 24 11.81 -0.83 -24.11
N ALA A 25 11.72 -1.58 -23.03
CA ALA A 25 12.62 -1.43 -21.91
C ALA A 25 14.03 -1.58 -22.51
N GLY A 26 14.85 -0.54 -22.39
CA GLY A 26 16.29 -0.77 -22.41
C GLY A 26 16.55 -1.91 -21.42
N GLY A 27 17.41 -2.86 -21.79
CA GLY A 27 17.69 -3.99 -20.91
C GLY A 27 18.13 -3.48 -19.54
N CYS A 28 17.44 -3.92 -18.48
CA CYS A 28 17.88 -3.68 -17.11
C CYS A 28 19.14 -4.51 -16.86
N ASN A 29 20.25 -3.86 -16.48
CA ASN A 29 21.46 -4.55 -16.08
C ASN A 29 21.37 -4.94 -14.60
N GLU A 30 20.72 -6.08 -14.33
CA GLU A 30 20.49 -6.63 -12.99
C GLU A 30 21.79 -6.86 -12.21
N THR A 31 22.83 -7.36 -12.87
CA THR A 31 24.15 -7.56 -12.26
C THR A 31 24.78 -6.23 -11.84
N GLY A 32 24.68 -5.21 -12.70
CA GLY A 32 25.16 -3.87 -12.38
C GLY A 32 24.38 -3.25 -11.22
N LEU A 33 23.07 -3.51 -11.13
CA LEU A 33 22.27 -3.05 -9.98
C LEU A 33 22.75 -3.68 -8.68
N LEU A 34 22.96 -5.00 -8.66
CA LEU A 34 23.42 -5.73 -7.47
C LEU A 34 24.80 -5.25 -6.99
N GLU A 35 25.69 -4.85 -7.89
CA GLU A 35 27.00 -4.30 -7.52
C GLU A 35 26.92 -2.87 -6.94
N ARG A 36 25.92 -2.09 -7.37
CA ARG A 36 25.75 -0.68 -6.96
C ARG A 36 24.96 -0.51 -5.66
N LEU A 37 23.92 -1.31 -5.43
CA LEU A 37 23.09 -1.24 -4.22
C LEU A 37 23.89 -1.20 -2.90
N PRO A 38 24.97 -1.98 -2.71
CA PRO A 38 25.81 -1.92 -1.51
C PRO A 38 26.42 -0.55 -1.21
N LEU A 39 26.64 0.30 -2.22
CA LEU A 39 27.13 1.68 -2.01
C LEU A 39 26.12 2.50 -1.21
N CYS A 40 24.84 2.42 -1.58
CA CYS A 40 23.74 3.07 -0.85
C CYS A 40 23.59 2.50 0.57
N GLY A 41 23.68 1.18 0.72
CA GLY A 41 23.60 0.53 2.03
C GLY A 41 24.74 0.91 2.97
N LYS A 42 25.97 1.02 2.45
CA LYS A 42 27.13 1.48 3.24
C LYS A 42 26.96 2.92 3.70
N ALA A 43 26.55 3.82 2.80
CA ALA A 43 26.27 5.21 3.16
C ALA A 43 25.15 5.31 4.22
N PHE A 44 24.11 4.49 4.11
CA PHE A 44 23.06 4.38 5.13
C PHE A 44 23.60 3.89 6.47
N ALA A 45 24.45 2.86 6.47
CA ALA A 45 25.09 2.34 7.69
C ALA A 45 25.96 3.40 8.38
N ASP A 46 26.71 4.19 7.61
CA ASP A 46 27.52 5.30 8.15
C ASP A 46 26.64 6.41 8.77
N MET A 47 25.47 6.69 8.18
CA MET A 47 24.50 7.63 8.76
C MET A 47 23.81 7.07 10.01
N MET A 48 23.43 5.79 10.00
CA MET A 48 22.88 5.10 11.16
C MET A 48 23.86 5.01 12.32
N GLY A 49 25.17 5.03 12.05
CA GLY A 49 26.21 5.15 13.08
C GLY A 49 26.17 6.44 13.88
N LYS A 50 25.46 7.48 13.40
CA LYS A 50 25.23 8.74 14.14
C LYS A 50 23.99 8.67 15.03
N VAL A 51 23.14 7.66 14.86
CA VAL A 51 21.92 7.44 15.63
C VAL A 51 22.23 6.39 16.69
N ASP A 52 22.00 6.73 17.95
CA ASP A 52 22.17 5.78 19.05
C ASP A 52 21.31 4.53 18.84
N VAL A 53 21.85 3.35 19.19
CA VAL A 53 21.20 2.04 18.94
C VAL A 53 19.80 1.96 19.56
N TRP A 54 19.58 2.55 20.74
CA TRP A 54 18.27 2.56 21.41
C TRP A 54 17.21 3.43 20.70
N LYS A 55 17.63 4.27 19.74
CA LYS A 55 16.76 5.13 18.92
C LYS A 55 16.44 4.53 17.55
N TRP A 56 17.00 3.37 17.20
CA TRP A 56 16.79 2.76 15.88
C TRP A 56 15.32 2.46 15.57
N CYS A 57 14.46 2.29 16.59
CA CYS A 57 13.03 2.06 16.40
C CYS A 57 12.19 3.35 16.35
N ASN A 58 12.81 4.53 16.49
CA ASN A 58 12.11 5.81 16.37
C ASN A 58 12.26 6.36 14.95
N LEU A 59 11.19 6.26 14.17
CA LEU A 59 11.16 6.69 12.76
C LEU A 59 11.68 8.12 12.58
N SER A 60 11.33 9.04 13.48
CA SER A 60 11.71 10.45 13.40
C SER A 60 13.23 10.68 13.48
N GLU A 61 13.99 9.76 14.07
CA GLU A 61 15.44 9.89 14.25
C GLU A 61 16.23 9.53 12.98
N PHE A 62 15.66 8.70 12.09
CA PHE A 62 16.38 8.20 10.92
C PHE A 62 15.63 8.37 9.58
N ILE A 63 14.41 8.91 9.58
CA ILE A 63 13.58 9.04 8.36
C ILE A 63 14.30 9.76 7.22
N VAL A 64 15.05 10.82 7.52
CA VAL A 64 15.82 11.59 6.53
C VAL A 64 16.95 10.74 5.92
N TYR A 65 17.61 9.92 6.73
CA TYR A 65 18.67 9.01 6.25
C TYR A 65 18.09 7.88 5.41
N TYR A 66 16.91 7.39 5.79
CA TYR A 66 16.19 6.37 5.04
C TYR A 66 15.69 6.90 3.69
N GLU A 67 15.20 8.14 3.63
CA GLU A 67 14.82 8.81 2.38
C GLU A 67 16.01 8.93 1.43
N SER A 68 17.16 9.40 1.95
CA SER A 68 18.40 9.47 1.18
C SER A 68 18.85 8.10 0.66
N PHE A 69 18.72 7.06 1.48
CA PHE A 69 18.97 5.68 1.09
C PHE A 69 18.06 5.23 -0.05
N THR A 70 16.74 5.44 0.06
CA THR A 70 15.79 5.05 -0.99
C THR A 70 16.04 5.80 -2.30
N ASN A 71 16.31 7.10 -2.23
CA ASN A 71 16.63 7.92 -3.39
C ASN A 71 17.94 7.47 -4.08
N CYS A 72 18.96 7.09 -3.29
CA CYS A 72 20.16 6.46 -3.82
C CYS A 72 19.83 5.16 -4.58
N THR A 73 19.01 4.27 -4.01
CA THR A 73 18.65 3.01 -4.70
C THR A 73 17.83 3.23 -5.97
N GLU A 74 16.98 4.26 -6.00
CA GLU A 74 16.22 4.65 -7.18
C GLU A 74 17.14 5.21 -8.27
N MET A 75 18.08 6.08 -7.89
CA MET A 75 19.07 6.63 -8.81
C MET A 75 19.93 5.53 -9.43
N GLU A 76 20.47 4.61 -8.61
CA GLU A 76 21.28 3.50 -9.11
C GLU A 76 20.48 2.57 -10.03
N ALA A 77 19.21 2.29 -9.72
CA ALA A 77 18.32 1.53 -10.59
C ALA A 77 18.14 2.23 -11.95
N ASN A 78 17.85 3.53 -11.95
CA ASN A 78 17.67 4.31 -13.17
C ASN A 78 18.95 4.36 -14.02
N ILE A 79 20.14 4.47 -13.40
CA ILE A 79 21.44 4.49 -14.11
C ILE A 79 21.67 3.19 -14.90
N VAL A 80 21.27 2.05 -14.35
CA VAL A 80 21.45 0.73 -15.00
C VAL A 80 20.23 0.29 -15.83
N GLY A 81 19.28 1.19 -16.05
CA GLY A 81 18.09 0.94 -16.87
C GLY A 81 17.04 0.04 -16.20
N CYS A 82 17.07 -0.09 -14.87
CA CYS A 82 16.09 -0.84 -14.10
C CYS A 82 15.04 0.11 -13.51
N TYR A 83 13.78 -0.31 -13.51
CA TYR A 83 12.71 0.45 -12.86
C TYR A 83 12.82 0.36 -11.33
N TRP A 84 12.26 1.35 -10.63
CA TRP A 84 12.14 1.33 -9.16
C TRP A 84 10.64 1.46 -8.80
N PRO A 85 10.10 0.69 -7.84
CA PRO A 85 10.75 -0.40 -7.09
C PRO A 85 10.91 -1.68 -7.93
N ASN A 86 11.92 -2.51 -7.65
CA ASN A 86 12.13 -3.82 -8.31
C ASN A 86 12.50 -4.93 -7.29
N PRO A 87 12.45 -6.23 -7.66
CA PRO A 87 12.71 -7.33 -6.73
C PRO A 87 14.11 -7.31 -6.10
N LEU A 88 15.14 -6.85 -6.82
CA LEU A 88 16.51 -6.74 -6.30
C LEU A 88 16.60 -5.67 -5.21
N ALA A 89 15.99 -4.50 -5.45
CA ALA A 89 15.86 -3.43 -4.47
C ALA A 89 15.03 -3.89 -3.25
N GLN A 90 13.92 -4.60 -3.47
CA GLN A 90 13.10 -5.12 -2.37
C GLN A 90 13.88 -6.10 -1.48
N GLY A 91 14.62 -7.04 -2.07
CA GLY A 91 15.45 -7.98 -1.32
C GLY A 91 16.55 -7.28 -0.53
N PHE A 92 17.21 -6.29 -1.15
CA PHE A 92 18.24 -5.50 -0.51
C PHE A 92 17.71 -4.65 0.66
N ILE A 93 16.62 -3.91 0.45
CA ILE A 93 15.95 -3.11 1.48
C ILE A 93 15.51 -4.00 2.64
N THR A 94 14.93 -5.18 2.36
CA THR A 94 14.57 -6.15 3.40
C THR A 94 15.78 -6.61 4.22
N GLY A 95 16.94 -6.80 3.59
CA GLY A 95 18.20 -7.11 4.27
C GLY A 95 18.63 -6.00 5.24
N ILE A 96 18.59 -4.74 4.79
CA ILE A 96 18.88 -3.57 5.62
C ILE A 96 17.91 -3.49 6.81
N HIS A 97 16.61 -3.71 6.59
CA HIS A 97 15.61 -3.73 7.66
C HIS A 97 15.90 -4.81 8.70
N ARG A 98 16.31 -6.01 8.30
CA ARG A 98 16.71 -7.07 9.24
C ARG A 98 17.97 -6.71 10.03
N GLN A 99 18.91 -6.00 9.41
CA GLN A 99 20.16 -5.60 10.05
C GLN A 99 19.96 -4.53 11.12
N PHE A 100 19.18 -3.48 10.83
CA PHE A 100 19.03 -2.32 11.73
C PHE A 100 17.76 -2.35 12.58
N PHE A 101 16.69 -3.02 12.15
CA PHE A 101 15.36 -2.90 12.76
C PHE A 101 14.75 -4.24 13.20
N SER A 102 15.55 -5.31 13.32
CA SER A 102 15.06 -6.67 13.64
C SER A 102 14.33 -6.80 14.98
N ASN A 103 14.64 -5.95 15.97
CA ASN A 103 14.03 -5.99 17.30
C ASN A 103 13.06 -4.82 17.56
N CYS A 104 12.62 -4.13 16.49
CA CYS A 104 11.65 -3.07 16.63
C CYS A 104 10.22 -3.63 16.58
N THR A 105 9.42 -3.33 17.60
CA THR A 105 7.98 -3.57 17.58
C THR A 105 7.29 -2.39 16.92
N LEU A 106 6.46 -2.67 15.91
CA LEU A 106 5.56 -1.67 15.38
C LEU A 106 4.28 -1.69 16.21
N ASP A 107 4.04 -0.62 16.95
CA ASP A 107 2.72 -0.32 17.51
C ASP A 107 1.79 0.04 16.36
N LYS A 108 1.25 -1.00 15.69
CA LYS A 108 0.21 -0.81 14.71
C LYS A 108 -1.04 -0.39 15.48
N VAL A 109 -1.43 0.87 15.32
CA VAL A 109 -2.80 1.25 15.63
C VAL A 109 -3.67 0.40 14.71
N HIS A 110 -4.41 -0.52 15.31
CA HIS A 110 -5.29 -1.43 14.59
C HIS A 110 -6.53 -0.65 14.15
N LEU A 111 -6.37 0.05 13.03
CA LEU A 111 -7.44 0.77 12.35
C LEU A 111 -8.19 -0.24 11.49
N GLU A 112 -9.03 -1.04 12.14
CA GLU A 112 -9.99 -1.92 11.48
C GLU A 112 -11.41 -1.45 11.79
N ASP A 113 -12.30 -1.66 10.83
CA ASP A 113 -13.72 -1.45 11.05
C ASP A 113 -14.20 -2.41 12.16
N PRO A 114 -15.12 -1.97 13.03
CA PRO A 114 -15.71 -2.87 14.01
C PRO A 114 -16.45 -4.01 13.28
N PRO A 115 -16.58 -5.19 13.91
CA PRO A 115 -17.33 -6.31 13.31
C PRO A 115 -18.73 -5.88 12.86
N ASP A 116 -19.18 -6.43 11.72
CA ASP A 116 -20.48 -6.10 11.11
C ASP A 116 -21.66 -6.24 12.09
N GLU A 117 -21.56 -7.20 13.01
CA GLU A 117 -22.54 -7.44 14.09
C GLU A 117 -22.75 -6.23 15.01
N VAL A 118 -21.74 -5.36 15.15
CA VAL A 118 -21.80 -4.12 15.94
C VAL A 118 -22.03 -2.91 15.02
N LEU A 119 -21.36 -2.89 13.87
CA LEU A 119 -21.42 -1.77 12.92
C LEU A 119 -22.83 -1.57 12.36
N ILE A 120 -23.49 -2.65 11.92
CA ILE A 120 -24.81 -2.57 11.27
C ILE A 120 -25.88 -2.04 12.23
N PRO A 121 -26.03 -2.55 13.48
CA PRO A 121 -26.97 -1.97 14.42
C PRO A 121 -26.68 -0.50 14.74
N LEU A 122 -25.41 -0.11 14.83
CA LEU A 122 -25.01 1.27 15.10
C LEU A 122 -25.46 2.24 13.98
N ILE A 123 -25.62 1.74 12.74
CA ILE A 123 -26.17 2.49 11.61
C ILE A 123 -27.70 2.47 11.61
N ILE A 124 -28.32 1.30 11.82
CA ILE A 124 -29.78 1.14 11.70
C ILE A 124 -30.53 1.84 12.84
N ILE A 125 -30.03 1.78 14.08
CA ILE A 125 -30.71 2.35 15.25
C ILE A 125 -30.96 3.86 15.09
N PRO A 126 -29.97 4.72 14.76
CA PRO A 126 -30.21 6.15 14.52
C PRO A 126 -31.20 6.42 13.40
N VAL A 127 -31.18 5.64 12.31
CA VAL A 127 -32.11 5.80 11.18
C VAL A 127 -33.54 5.49 11.61
N VAL A 128 -33.75 4.39 12.33
CA VAL A 128 -35.09 4.03 12.84
C VAL A 128 -35.59 5.06 13.85
N LEU A 129 -34.72 5.55 14.74
CA LEU A 129 -35.08 6.58 15.72
C LEU A 129 -35.51 7.90 15.06
N THR A 130 -34.80 8.34 14.01
CA THR A 130 -35.16 9.58 13.29
C THR A 130 -36.52 9.45 12.60
N VAL A 131 -36.79 8.32 11.93
CA VAL A 131 -38.09 8.06 11.31
C VAL A 131 -39.22 7.98 12.36
N ALA A 132 -38.97 7.32 13.50
CA ALA A 132 -39.94 7.23 14.58
C ALA A 132 -40.27 8.60 15.20
N MET A 133 -39.25 9.43 15.44
CA MET A 133 -39.44 10.79 15.97
C MET A 133 -40.18 11.68 14.98
N ALA A 134 -39.85 11.63 13.69
CA ALA A 134 -40.58 12.36 12.66
C ALA A 134 -42.06 11.93 12.61
N GLY A 135 -42.32 10.62 12.65
CA GLY A 135 -43.69 10.08 12.73
C GLY A 135 -44.44 10.55 13.96
N LEU A 136 -43.78 10.58 15.13
CA LEU A 136 -44.36 11.06 16.38
C LEU A 136 -44.72 12.55 16.31
N VAL A 137 -43.85 13.39 15.74
CA VAL A 137 -44.09 14.83 15.55
C VAL A 137 -45.30 15.04 14.63
N VAL A 138 -45.34 14.38 13.47
CA VAL A 138 -46.46 14.48 12.53
C VAL A 138 -47.78 14.04 13.19
N TRP A 139 -47.74 12.95 13.95
CA TRP A 139 -48.91 12.45 14.65
C TRP A 139 -49.41 13.42 15.73
N ARG A 140 -48.49 13.99 16.52
CA ARG A 140 -48.82 14.97 17.57
C ARG A 140 -49.38 16.26 16.97
N SER A 141 -48.74 16.82 15.94
CA SER A 141 -49.22 18.02 15.26
C SER A 141 -50.65 17.83 14.73
N LYS A 142 -50.90 16.73 14.02
CA LYS A 142 -52.25 16.44 13.49
C LYS A 142 -53.30 16.33 14.58
N ARG A 143 -52.99 15.70 15.72
CA ARG A 143 -53.94 15.63 16.86
C ARG A 143 -54.22 16.99 17.46
N THR A 144 -53.20 17.83 17.64
CA THR A 144 -53.37 19.18 18.18
C THR A 144 -54.21 20.04 17.23
N ASP A 145 -54.00 19.95 15.92
CA ASP A 145 -54.81 20.66 14.91
C ASP A 145 -56.27 20.22 14.86
N THR A 146 -56.58 18.98 15.27
CA THR A 146 -57.96 18.47 15.29
C THR A 146 -58.70 18.81 16.59
N LEU A 147 -57.98 19.19 17.65
CA LEU A 147 -58.52 19.49 18.98
C LEU A 147 -58.60 21.00 19.28
N LEU A 148 -58.16 21.86 18.36
CA LEU A 148 -58.18 23.32 18.42
C LEU A 148 -59.18 23.85 17.39
#